data_AF-A0A1R4G648-F1
#
_entry.id   AF-A0A1R4G648-F1
#
_cell.length_a   1.000
_cell.length_b   1.000
_cell.length_c   1.000
_cell.angle_alpha   90.00
_cell.angle_beta   90.00
_cell.angle_gamma   90.00
#
_symmetry.space_group_name_H-M   'P 1'
#
loop_
_entity.id
_entity.type
_entity.pdbx_description
1 polymer ?
#
loop_
_entity_poly.entity_id
_entity_poly.type
_entity_poly.pdbx_seq_one_letter_code
_entity_poly.pdbx_strand_id
1 'polypeptide(L)'
;MNEATFTFRVDEALKSEFTTAAKSSDRNAAQVLRGFMRDYVRQQQEAAEHDAWFRRQVQIGIDAANAGDLISAEEVEAEAAAWREATRQRLASHS
;
A
#
# COMPACT_ATOMS: atom_id res chain seq x y z
N MET A 1 -26.45 -12.47 5.53
CA MET A 1 -25.61 -12.37 4.32
C MET A 1 -26.41 -11.53 3.35
N ASN A 2 -25.94 -10.31 3.02
CA ASN A 2 -26.67 -9.43 2.12
C ASN A 2 -26.05 -9.58 0.73
N GLU A 3 -26.72 -10.33 -0.15
CA GLU A 3 -26.27 -10.52 -1.53
C GLU A 3 -26.85 -9.43 -2.41
N ALA A 4 -26.01 -8.84 -3.27
CA ALA A 4 -26.43 -7.84 -4.25
C ALA A 4 -26.00 -8.31 -5.65
N THR A 5 -26.89 -8.15 -6.62
CA THR A 5 -26.66 -8.57 -8.01
C THR A 5 -26.20 -7.39 -8.84
N PHE A 6 -25.06 -7.55 -9.52
CA PHE A 6 -24.58 -6.61 -10.56
C PHE A 6 -24.88 -7.19 -11.94
N THR A 7 -25.58 -6.40 -12.78
CA THR A 7 -25.79 -6.73 -14.19
C THR A 7 -25.16 -5.65 -15.05
N PHE A 8 -24.27 -6.02 -15.95
CA PHE A 8 -23.61 -5.11 -16.88
C PHE A 8 -23.45 -5.78 -18.24
N ARG A 9 -23.32 -4.96 -19.29
CA ARG A 9 -23.05 -5.44 -20.65
C ARG A 9 -21.55 -5.39 -20.90
N VAL A 10 -21.05 -6.42 -21.57
CA VAL A 10 -19.68 -6.51 -22.08
C VAL A 10 -19.72 -6.98 -23.51
N ASP A 11 -18.65 -6.70 -24.24
CA ASP A 11 -18.43 -7.31 -25.54
C ASP A 11 -18.38 -8.85 -25.42
N GLU A 12 -18.95 -9.56 -26.41
CA GLU A 12 -19.04 -11.03 -26.36
C GLU A 12 -17.67 -11.69 -26.52
N ALA A 13 -16.75 -11.12 -27.30
CA ALA A 13 -15.39 -11.63 -27.41
C ALA A 13 -14.66 -11.47 -26.07
N LEU A 14 -14.79 -10.31 -25.42
CA LEU A 14 -14.22 -10.08 -24.09
C LEU A 14 -14.76 -11.07 -23.05
N LYS A 15 -16.06 -11.34 -23.05
CA LYS A 15 -16.68 -12.34 -22.16
C LYS A 15 -16.11 -13.73 -22.38
N SER A 16 -15.92 -14.13 -23.63
CA SER A 16 -15.35 -15.43 -24.01
C SER A 16 -13.90 -15.56 -23.54
N GLU A 17 -13.06 -14.55 -23.80
CA GLU A 17 -11.67 -14.51 -23.39
C GLU A 17 -11.54 -14.55 -21.86
N PHE A 18 -12.30 -13.70 -21.16
CA PHE A 18 -12.29 -13.65 -19.69
C PHE A 18 -12.69 -14.98 -19.07
N THR A 19 -13.73 -15.63 -19.61
CA THR A 19 -14.19 -16.93 -19.13
C THR A 19 -13.14 -18.01 -19.35
N THR A 20 -12.45 -17.97 -20.49
CA THR A 20 -11.37 -18.92 -20.82
C THR A 20 -10.18 -18.75 -19.88
N ALA A 21 -9.74 -17.51 -19.65
CA ALA A 21 -8.64 -17.19 -18.74
C ALA A 21 -8.97 -17.53 -17.26
N ALA A 22 -10.22 -17.33 -16.85
CA ALA A 22 -10.67 -17.74 -15.52
C ALA A 22 -10.58 -19.26 -15.35
N LYS A 23 -11.08 -20.02 -16.34
CA LYS A 23 -11.03 -21.49 -16.34
C LYS A 23 -9.61 -22.04 -16.32
N SER A 24 -8.67 -21.46 -17.07
CA SER A 24 -7.26 -21.87 -17.01
C SER A 24 -6.61 -21.63 -15.65
N SER A 25 -7.23 -20.81 -14.80
CA SER A 25 -6.81 -20.51 -13.44
C SER A 25 -7.62 -21.26 -12.38
N ASP A 26 -8.40 -22.29 -12.78
CA ASP A 26 -9.34 -23.06 -11.94
C ASP A 26 -10.35 -22.21 -11.17
N ARG A 27 -10.72 -21.04 -11.72
CA ARG A 27 -11.69 -20.11 -11.13
C ARG A 27 -12.84 -19.84 -12.09
N ASN A 28 -14.03 -19.56 -11.56
CA ASN A 28 -15.10 -19.03 -12.39
C ASN A 28 -15.02 -17.50 -12.51
N ALA A 29 -15.60 -16.95 -13.58
CA ALA A 29 -15.60 -15.52 -13.88
C ALA A 29 -16.09 -14.66 -12.70
N ALA A 30 -17.12 -15.11 -11.98
CA ALA A 30 -17.66 -14.37 -10.83
C ALA A 30 -16.68 -14.34 -9.63
N GLN A 31 -15.92 -15.41 -9.39
CA GLN A 31 -14.88 -15.45 -8.35
C GLN A 31 -13.71 -14.52 -8.70
N VAL A 32 -13.32 -14.43 -9.98
CA VAL A 32 -12.28 -13.50 -10.44
C VAL A 32 -12.77 -12.07 -10.26
N LEU A 33 -13.99 -11.76 -10.71
CA LEU A 33 -14.57 -10.42 -10.59
C LEU A 33 -14.71 -9.97 -9.13
N ARG A 34 -15.17 -10.84 -8.23
CA ARG A 34 -15.23 -10.53 -6.79
C ARG A 34 -13.85 -10.28 -6.18
N GLY A 35 -12.82 -11.00 -6.64
CA GLY A 35 -11.44 -10.75 -6.24
C GLY A 35 -10.99 -9.35 -6.66
N PHE A 36 -11.13 -9.07 -7.96
CA PHE A 36 -10.80 -7.76 -8.54
C PHE A 36 -11.51 -6.60 -7.84
N MET A 37 -12.82 -6.70 -7.58
CA MET A 37 -13.57 -5.67 -6.88
C MET A 37 -13.01 -5.39 -5.47
N ARG A 38 -12.65 -6.44 -4.72
CA ARG A 38 -12.06 -6.28 -3.39
C ARG A 38 -10.67 -5.69 -3.45
N ASP A 39 -9.85 -6.12 -4.40
CA ASP A 39 -8.50 -5.59 -4.58
C ASP A 39 -8.54 -4.12 -5.01
N TYR A 40 -9.47 -3.74 -5.89
CA TYR A 40 -9.69 -2.36 -6.30
C TYR A 40 -10.11 -1.48 -5.11
N VAL A 41 -11.10 -1.91 -4.32
CA VAL A 41 -11.53 -1.15 -3.13
C VAL A 41 -10.39 -1.01 -2.13
N ARG A 42 -9.64 -2.09 -1.87
CA ARG A 42 -8.48 -2.05 -0.97
C ARG A 42 -7.43 -1.06 -1.47
N GLN A 43 -7.06 -1.12 -2.75
CA GLN A 43 -6.08 -0.20 -3.33
C GLN A 43 -6.52 1.26 -3.22
N GLN A 44 -7.81 1.56 -3.46
CA GLN A 44 -8.32 2.92 -3.34
C GLN A 44 -8.35 3.41 -1.89
N GLN A 45 -8.67 2.52 -0.94
CA GLN A 45 -8.59 2.83 0.49
C GLN A 45 -7.16 3.06 0.93
N GLU A 46 -6.23 2.16 0.58
CA GLU A 46 -4.80 2.30 0.89
C GLU A 46 -4.22 3.59 0.31
N ALA A 47 -4.57 3.95 -0.93
CA ALA A 47 -4.14 5.21 -1.53
C ALA A 47 -4.69 6.44 -0.77
N ALA A 48 -5.98 6.42 -0.44
CA ALA A 48 -6.60 7.52 0.31
C ALA A 48 -6.08 7.65 1.75
N GLU A 49 -5.86 6.52 2.42
CA GLU A 49 -5.31 6.44 3.78
C GLU A 49 -3.84 6.86 3.78
N HIS A 50 -3.05 6.40 2.81
CA HIS A 50 -1.65 6.80 2.65
C HIS A 50 -1.55 8.30 2.39
N ASP A 51 -2.38 8.86 1.52
CA ASP A 51 -2.40 10.31 1.27
C ASP A 51 -2.79 11.11 2.52
N ALA A 52 -3.82 10.67 3.25
CA ALA A 52 -4.25 11.33 4.48
C ALA A 52 -3.16 11.26 5.57
N TRP A 53 -2.54 10.09 5.74
CA TRP A 53 -1.42 9.90 6.64
C TRP A 53 -0.21 10.76 6.24
N PHE A 54 0.15 10.77 4.96
CA PHE A 54 1.29 11.53 4.43
C PHE A 54 1.10 13.03 4.67
N ARG A 55 -0.07 13.58 4.35
CA ARG A 55 -0.40 14.99 4.63
C ARG A 55 -0.29 15.31 6.12
N ARG A 56 -0.72 14.41 6.99
CA ARG A 56 -0.60 14.59 8.44
C ARG A 56 0.87 14.60 8.89
N GLN A 57 1.70 13.70 8.38
CA GLN A 57 3.14 13.68 8.70
C GLN A 57 3.85 14.95 8.22
N VAL A 58 3.52 15.41 7.02
CA VAL A 58 4.05 16.68 6.48
C VAL A 58 3.66 17.85 7.38
N GLN A 59 2.40 17.92 7.81
CA GLN A 59 1.94 19.01 8.68
C GLN A 59 2.66 18.98 10.04
N ILE A 60 2.85 17.79 10.64
CA ILE A 60 3.63 17.64 11.88
C ILE A 60 5.06 18.18 11.71
N GLY A 61 5.72 17.86 10.59
CA GLY A 61 7.06 18.38 10.30
C GLY A 61 7.10 19.90 10.13
N ILE A 62 6.11 20.48 9.44
CA ILE A 62 5.97 21.94 9.29
C ILE A 62 5.75 22.60 10.66
N ASP A 63 4.88 22.04 11.50
CA ASP A 63 4.57 22.58 12.81
C ASP A 63 5.77 22.51 13.75
N ALA A 64 6.52 21.40 13.76
CA ALA A 64 7.77 21.24 14.50
C ALA A 64 8.84 22.23 14.05
N ALA A 65 9.00 22.39 12.73
CA ALA A 65 9.93 23.38 12.17
C ALA A 65 9.56 24.81 12.58
N ASN A 66 8.26 25.16 12.53
CA ASN A 66 7.75 26.46 12.96
C ASN A 66 7.91 26.68 14.48
N ALA A 67 7.84 25.62 15.28
CA ALA A 67 8.10 25.65 16.72
C ALA A 67 9.60 25.77 17.05
N GLY A 68 10.49 25.59 16.07
CA GLY A 68 11.94 25.60 16.25
C GLY A 68 12.51 24.26 16.69
N ASP A 69 11.72 23.18 16.66
CA ASP A 69 12.14 21.81 16.97
C ASP A 69 12.92 21.20 15.79
N LEU A 70 14.04 21.84 15.44
CA LEU A 70 14.93 21.47 14.34
C LEU A 70 16.28 21.05 14.89
N ILE A 71 16.85 20.02 14.27
CA ILE A 71 18.22 19.58 14.50
C ILE A 71 19.06 19.84 13.24
N SER A 72 20.34 20.13 13.43
CA SER A 72 21.24 20.39 12.29
C SER A 72 21.48 19.12 11.48
N ALA A 73 21.85 19.29 10.21
CA ALA A 73 22.15 18.16 9.34
C ALA A 73 23.34 17.34 9.88
N GLU A 74 24.31 18.01 10.48
CA GLU A 74 25.48 17.41 11.10
C GLU A 74 25.10 16.51 12.29
N GLU A 75 24.15 16.95 13.12
CA GLU A 75 23.65 16.16 14.26
C GLU A 75 22.86 14.93 13.78
N VAL A 76 22.00 15.09 12.77
CA VAL A 76 21.25 13.97 12.14
C VAL A 76 22.21 12.90 11.64
N GLU A 77 23.25 13.28 10.91
CA GLU A 77 24.21 12.35 10.33
C GLU A 77 25.04 11.62 11.41
N ALA A 78 25.40 12.32 12.48
CA ALA A 78 26.11 11.72 13.60
C ALA A 78 25.26 10.64 14.30
N GLU A 79 23.99 10.92 14.57
CA GLU A 79 23.06 9.96 15.17
C GLU A 79 22.80 8.77 14.24
N ALA A 80 22.54 9.04 12.96
CA ALA A 80 22.32 7.99 11.96
C ALA A 80 23.55 7.07 11.80
N ALA A 81 24.77 7.62 11.88
CA ALA A 81 26.00 6.83 11.86
C ALA A 81 26.11 5.90 13.08
N ALA A 82 25.81 6.40 14.27
CA ALA A 82 25.80 5.60 15.50
C ALA A 82 24.76 4.46 15.42
N TRP A 83 23.56 4.74 14.90
CA TRP A 83 22.51 3.75 14.71
C TRP A 83 22.90 2.64 13.72
N ARG A 84 23.52 3.02 12.60
CA ARG A 84 24.03 2.05 11.60
C ARG A 84 25.11 1.15 12.18
N GLU A 85 26.01 1.71 12.99
CA GLU A 85 27.05 0.93 13.69
C GLU A 85 26.44 -0.07 14.68
N ALA A 86 25.54 0.39 15.55
CA ALA A 86 24.86 -0.47 16.51
C ALA A 86 24.06 -1.60 15.82
N THR A 87 23.41 -1.30 14.70
CA THR A 87 22.68 -2.30 13.90
C THR A 87 23.63 -3.35 13.32
N ARG A 88 24.79 -2.93 12.77
CA ARG A 88 25.81 -3.86 12.26
C ARG A 88 26.37 -4.77 13.36
N GLN A 89 26.62 -4.23 14.54
CA GLN A 89 27.10 -5.02 15.68
C GLN A 89 26.09 -6.08 16.12
N ARG A 90 24.78 -5.73 16.16
CA ARG A 90 23.71 -6.69 16.48
C ARG A 90 23.58 -7.82 15.47
N LEU A 91 23.75 -7.51 14.18
CA LEU A 91 23.71 -8.52 13.11
C LEU A 91 24.94 -9.45 13.19
N ALA A 92 26.11 -8.90 13.48
CA ALA A 92 27.34 -9.66 13.65
C ALA A 92 27.33 -10.54 14.91
N SER A 93 26.64 -10.13 15.98
CA SER A 93 26.52 -10.92 17.21
C SER A 93 25.47 -12.04 17.13
N HIS A 94 24.66 -12.07 16.07
CA HIS A 94 23.61 -13.08 15.83
C HIS A 94 23.95 -14.05 14.68
N SER A 95 25.15 -13.95 14.10
CA SER A 95 25.71 -14.92 13.14
C SER A 95 26.73 -15.82 13.83
#